data_AF-A0A936GUY2-F1
#
_entry.id   AF-A0A936GUY2-F1
#
_cell.length_a   1.000
_cell.length_b   1.000
_cell.length_c   1.000
_cell.angle_alpha   90.00
_cell.angle_beta   90.00
_cell.angle_gamma   90.00
#
_symmetry.space_group_name_H-M   'P 1'
#
loop_
_entity.id
_entity.type
_entity.pdbx_description
1 polymer ?
#
loop_
_entity_poly.entity_id
_entity_poly.type
_entity_poly.pdbx_seq_one_letter_code
_entity_poly.pdbx_strand_id
1 'polypeptide(L)'
;MTPHNGIIEIHTIENNGNNAKEMGLLTAQFVFYADCQQLKVWLPKTDYPKWDYGSYRIVNKSIHTIVEVGQVETKVSGNTQMLFDTHGFPEGEYLLEIESPKGGLHCLYFQKHVEGFIPENLKPAEPPSTDDTMREMFW
;
A
#
# COMPACT_ATOMS: atom_id res chain seq x y z
N MET A 1 -20.02 -1.09 -7.60
CA MET A 1 -18.54 -1.12 -7.66
C MET A 1 -18.15 -2.57 -7.90
N THR A 2 -17.31 -2.86 -8.89
CA THR A 2 -16.87 -4.24 -9.16
C THR A 2 -15.85 -4.65 -8.08
N PRO A 3 -16.00 -5.82 -7.43
CA PRO A 3 -15.04 -6.27 -6.42
C PRO A 3 -13.71 -6.68 -7.08
N HIS A 4 -12.60 -6.31 -6.46
CA HIS A 4 -11.25 -6.65 -6.87
C HIS A 4 -10.50 -7.30 -5.71
N ASN A 5 -10.36 -8.63 -5.75
CA ASN A 5 -9.80 -9.47 -4.68
C ASN A 5 -8.26 -9.59 -4.66
N GLY A 6 -7.59 -8.65 -5.29
CA GLY A 6 -6.15 -8.55 -5.30
C GLY A 6 -5.54 -8.15 -3.97
N ILE A 7 -4.41 -8.76 -3.61
CA ILE A 7 -3.62 -8.26 -2.49
C ILE A 7 -2.89 -6.95 -2.87
N ILE A 8 -2.57 -6.14 -1.85
CA ILE A 8 -1.73 -4.95 -2.00
C ILE A 8 -0.33 -5.25 -1.49
N GLU A 9 0.66 -4.89 -2.29
CA GLU A 9 2.07 -4.86 -1.93
C GLU A 9 2.52 -3.40 -1.77
N ILE A 10 3.07 -3.06 -0.61
CA ILE A 10 3.62 -1.73 -0.35
C ILE A 10 5.07 -1.70 -0.85
N HIS A 11 5.41 -0.75 -1.71
CA HIS A 11 6.75 -0.65 -2.31
C HIS A 11 7.61 0.40 -1.62
N THR A 12 7.19 1.67 -1.71
CA THR A 12 8.01 2.80 -1.29
C THR A 12 7.18 3.76 -0.46
N ILE A 13 7.80 4.26 0.61
CA ILE A 13 7.29 5.35 1.43
C ILE A 13 8.35 6.44 1.45
N GLU A 14 7.98 7.64 1.03
CA GLU A 14 8.88 8.78 0.99
C GLU A 14 8.13 10.09 1.24
N ASN A 15 8.90 11.15 1.45
CA ASN A 15 8.38 12.51 1.50
C ASN A 15 8.96 13.30 0.34
N ASN A 16 8.12 14.09 -0.32
CA ASN A 16 8.50 14.92 -1.46
C ASN A 16 8.21 16.41 -1.18
N GLY A 17 8.97 17.29 -1.84
CA GLY A 17 8.79 18.74 -1.76
C GLY A 17 9.41 19.40 -0.53
N ASN A 18 8.85 20.53 -0.12
CA ASN A 18 9.41 21.37 0.93
C ASN A 18 9.47 20.64 2.26
N ASN A 19 10.58 20.80 2.99
CA ASN A 19 10.76 20.27 4.34
C ASN A 19 10.61 18.73 4.46
N ALA A 20 10.72 17.98 3.35
CA ALA A 20 10.56 16.52 3.30
C ALA A 20 11.36 15.76 4.38
N LYS A 21 12.58 16.25 4.67
CA LYS A 21 13.49 15.66 5.67
C LYS A 21 13.01 15.83 7.12
N GLU A 22 12.11 16.77 7.38
CA GLU A 22 11.66 17.14 8.72
C GLU A 22 10.23 16.66 9.04
N MET A 23 9.57 16.03 8.09
CA MET A 23 8.16 15.65 8.20
C MET A 23 7.94 14.33 8.95
N GLY A 24 8.99 13.49 9.08
CA GLY A 24 8.83 12.09 9.48
C GLY A 24 8.16 11.25 8.38
N LEU A 25 8.39 9.94 8.38
CA LEU A 25 7.75 9.04 7.41
C LEU A 25 6.41 8.57 7.95
N LEU A 26 5.42 8.44 7.05
CA LEU A 26 4.23 7.66 7.36
C LEU A 26 4.59 6.19 7.52
N THR A 27 3.67 5.41 8.06
CA THR A 27 3.74 3.95 8.01
C THR A 27 2.45 3.41 7.39
N ALA A 28 2.52 2.24 6.77
CA ALA A 28 1.36 1.65 6.11
C ALA A 28 1.33 0.13 6.35
N GLN A 29 0.12 -0.41 6.38
CA GLN A 29 -0.14 -1.83 6.48
C GLN A 29 -1.37 -2.17 5.65
N PHE A 30 -1.28 -3.22 4.85
CA PHE A 30 -2.44 -3.80 4.19
C PHE A 30 -2.98 -4.98 4.98
N VAL A 31 -4.31 -5.09 5.04
CA VAL A 31 -5.03 -6.18 5.68
C VAL A 31 -5.98 -6.79 4.67
N PHE A 32 -5.92 -8.11 4.55
CA PHE A 32 -6.72 -8.90 3.61
C PHE A 32 -7.43 -10.04 4.34
N TYR A 33 -8.76 -10.06 4.25
CA TYR A 33 -9.61 -11.19 4.59
C TYR A 33 -10.66 -11.35 3.49
N ALA A 34 -11.38 -12.48 3.49
CA ALA A 34 -12.56 -12.64 2.64
C ALA A 34 -13.49 -11.42 2.83
N ASP A 35 -13.80 -10.73 1.73
CA ASP A 35 -14.67 -9.55 1.66
C ASP A 35 -14.18 -8.29 2.42
N CYS A 36 -12.93 -8.26 2.90
CA CYS A 36 -12.37 -7.09 3.58
C CYS A 36 -10.94 -6.81 3.13
N GLN A 37 -10.75 -5.64 2.49
CA GLN A 37 -9.46 -5.22 1.98
C GLN A 37 -9.18 -3.78 2.36
N GLN A 38 -8.33 -3.62 3.37
CA GLN A 38 -8.11 -2.33 3.99
C GLN A 38 -6.63 -1.95 3.96
N LEU A 39 -6.34 -0.80 3.37
CA LEU A 39 -5.06 -0.13 3.52
C LEU A 39 -5.14 0.80 4.72
N LYS A 40 -4.30 0.55 5.72
CA LYS A 40 -4.13 1.38 6.91
C LYS A 40 -2.90 2.23 6.74
N VAL A 41 -3.02 3.52 6.98
CA VAL A 41 -1.92 4.48 6.91
C VAL A 41 -1.88 5.24 8.22
N TRP A 42 -0.70 5.37 8.82
CA TRP A 42 -0.50 6.20 10.00
C TRP A 42 0.40 7.37 9.63
N LEU A 43 -0.12 8.58 9.83
CA LEU A 43 0.64 9.82 9.76
C LEU A 43 1.75 9.81 10.83
N PRO A 44 2.91 10.44 10.56
CA PRO A 44 3.97 10.55 11.56
C PRO A 44 3.44 11.23 12.83
N LYS A 45 3.96 10.82 13.98
CA LYS A 45 3.67 11.52 15.23
C LYS A 45 4.33 12.90 15.17
N THR A 46 3.51 13.94 15.14
CA THR A 46 3.93 15.33 15.11
C THR A 46 3.23 16.12 16.18
N ASP A 47 3.77 17.30 16.51
CA ASP A 47 3.12 18.27 17.40
C ASP A 47 1.94 18.99 16.72
N TYR A 48 1.79 18.83 15.41
CA TYR A 48 0.67 19.37 14.65
C TYR A 48 -0.60 18.54 14.86
N PRO A 49 -1.75 19.18 15.09
CA PRO A 49 -3.02 18.49 15.06
C PRO A 49 -3.42 18.06 13.63
N LYS A 50 -4.32 17.09 13.53
CA LYS A 50 -4.78 16.53 12.25
C LYS A 50 -5.46 17.53 11.30
N TRP A 51 -6.01 18.62 11.83
CA TRP A 51 -6.64 19.68 11.03
C TRP A 51 -5.65 20.59 10.30
N ASP A 52 -4.35 20.50 10.64
CA ASP A 52 -3.31 21.25 9.92
C ASP A 52 -2.85 20.52 8.66
N TYR A 53 -3.19 19.24 8.52
CA TYR A 53 -2.97 18.50 7.27
C TYR A 53 -3.97 18.96 6.21
N GLY A 54 -3.52 19.00 4.96
CA GLY A 54 -4.36 19.40 3.84
C GLY A 54 -5.21 18.24 3.29
N SER A 55 -5.18 18.12 1.96
CA SER A 55 -5.86 17.07 1.23
C SER A 55 -5.03 15.79 1.09
N TYR A 56 -5.72 14.69 0.81
CA TYR A 56 -5.10 13.48 0.28
C TYR A 56 -5.71 13.13 -1.07
N ARG A 57 -4.94 12.42 -1.90
CA ARG A 57 -5.45 11.80 -3.12
C ARG A 57 -4.79 10.45 -3.37
N ILE A 58 -5.56 9.52 -3.91
CA ILE A 58 -5.08 8.23 -4.40
C ILE A 58 -5.23 8.23 -5.92
N VAL A 59 -4.13 7.96 -6.60
CA VAL A 59 -4.05 7.93 -8.06
C VAL A 59 -3.68 6.51 -8.49
N ASN A 60 -4.47 5.90 -9.37
CA ASN A 60 -4.01 4.75 -10.14
C ASN A 60 -3.11 5.28 -11.26
N LYS A 61 -1.81 5.00 -11.16
CA LYS A 61 -0.78 5.44 -12.10
C LYS A 61 -0.84 4.72 -13.43
N SER A 62 -1.31 3.47 -13.46
CA SER A 62 -1.42 2.67 -14.68
C SER A 62 -2.46 3.25 -15.65
N ILE A 63 -3.55 3.83 -15.14
CA ILE A 63 -4.62 4.45 -15.94
C ILE A 63 -4.76 5.96 -15.71
N HIS A 64 -3.79 6.58 -15.03
CA HIS A 64 -3.76 8.02 -14.71
C HIS A 64 -5.07 8.59 -14.15
N THR A 65 -5.75 7.84 -13.28
CA THR A 65 -7.07 8.20 -12.75
C THR A 65 -7.02 8.40 -11.24
N ILE A 66 -7.63 9.47 -10.75
CA ILE A 66 -7.85 9.67 -9.31
C ILE A 66 -8.97 8.74 -8.88
N VAL A 67 -8.66 7.78 -7.99
CA VAL A 67 -9.65 6.83 -7.47
C VAL A 67 -10.30 7.31 -6.18
N GLU A 68 -9.60 8.17 -5.42
CA GLU A 68 -10.13 8.77 -4.20
C GLU A 68 -9.44 10.11 -3.91
N VAL A 69 -10.17 11.09 -3.38
CA VAL A 69 -9.65 12.38 -2.93
C VAL A 69 -10.49 12.88 -1.77
N GLY A 70 -9.87 13.57 -0.82
CA GLY A 70 -10.57 14.17 0.31
C GLY A 70 -9.68 15.01 1.20
N GLN A 71 -10.28 15.54 2.27
CA GLN A 71 -9.53 16.23 3.33
C GLN A 71 -9.03 15.22 4.35
N VAL A 72 -7.81 15.39 4.86
CA VAL A 72 -7.22 14.47 5.83
C VAL A 72 -8.05 14.43 7.11
N GLU A 73 -8.51 15.58 7.59
CA GLU A 73 -9.29 15.70 8.83
C GLU A 73 -10.57 14.86 8.85
N THR A 74 -11.19 14.61 7.69
CA THR A 74 -12.44 13.84 7.59
C THR A 74 -12.21 12.34 7.52
N LYS A 75 -10.98 11.91 7.20
CA LYS A 75 -10.59 10.51 7.00
C LYS A 75 -9.80 9.95 8.19
N VAL A 76 -9.13 10.82 8.97
CA VAL A 76 -8.33 10.42 10.13
C VAL A 76 -9.23 9.97 11.29
N SER A 77 -9.11 8.69 11.64
CA SER A 77 -9.59 8.11 12.89
C SER A 77 -8.55 8.33 13.99
N GLY A 78 -9.03 8.78 15.16
CA GLY A 78 -8.15 9.24 16.24
C GLY A 78 -7.32 10.46 15.80
N ASN A 79 -6.00 10.41 16.06
CA ASN A 79 -5.06 11.49 15.75
C ASN A 79 -4.15 11.22 14.53
N THR A 80 -3.94 9.97 14.12
CA THR A 80 -2.94 9.66 13.08
C THR A 80 -3.35 8.62 12.05
N GLN A 81 -4.42 7.85 12.26
CA GLN A 81 -4.72 6.70 11.40
C GLN A 81 -5.75 7.04 10.33
N MET A 82 -5.45 6.71 9.08
CA MET A 82 -6.37 6.76 7.94
C MET A 82 -6.64 5.35 7.44
N LEU A 83 -7.89 5.08 7.07
CA LEU A 83 -8.34 3.78 6.59
C LEU A 83 -8.93 3.92 5.19
N PHE A 84 -8.42 3.14 4.24
CA PHE A 84 -8.88 3.11 2.86
C PHE A 84 -9.46 1.74 2.54
N ASP A 85 -10.71 1.71 2.10
CA ASP A 85 -11.31 0.53 1.52
C ASP A 85 -10.79 0.38 0.10
N THR A 86 -10.07 -0.71 -0.14
CA THR A 86 -9.40 -1.00 -1.42
C THR A 86 -10.07 -2.13 -2.17
N HIS A 87 -11.24 -2.58 -1.71
CA HIS A 87 -11.97 -3.68 -2.34
C HIS A 87 -12.42 -3.33 -3.77
N GLY A 88 -12.74 -2.06 -4.03
CA GLY A 88 -13.12 -1.56 -5.35
C GLY A 88 -11.95 -1.12 -6.23
N PHE A 89 -10.70 -1.28 -5.79
CA PHE A 89 -9.55 -0.79 -6.55
C PHE A 89 -9.15 -1.82 -7.62
N PRO A 90 -9.16 -1.46 -8.91
CA PRO A 90 -8.67 -2.35 -9.96
C PRO A 90 -7.18 -2.67 -9.75
N GLU A 91 -6.69 -3.69 -10.47
CA GLU A 91 -5.26 -3.95 -10.51
C GLU A 91 -4.48 -2.72 -11.02
N GLY A 92 -3.24 -2.57 -10.57
CA GLY A 92 -2.34 -1.54 -11.06
C GLY A 92 -1.45 -0.93 -10.00
N GLU A 93 -0.64 0.02 -10.45
CA GLU A 93 0.24 0.82 -9.61
C GLU A 93 -0.52 2.00 -9.04
N TYR A 94 -0.32 2.27 -7.75
CA TYR A 94 -0.99 3.34 -7.03
C TYR A 94 -0.01 4.26 -6.32
N LEU A 95 -0.41 5.52 -6.21
CA LEU A 95 0.23 6.53 -5.38
C LEU A 95 -0.83 7.18 -4.48
N LEU A 96 -0.63 7.08 -3.17
CA LEU A 96 -1.31 7.93 -2.19
C LEU A 96 -0.41 9.11 -1.85
N GLU A 97 -0.92 10.32 -2.06
CA GLU A 97 -0.30 11.58 -1.65
C GLU A 97 -1.11 12.24 -0.55
N ILE A 98 -0.42 12.77 0.45
CA ILE A 98 -1.02 13.48 1.59
C ILE A 98 -0.26 14.78 1.83
N GLU A 99 -0.96 15.90 1.84
CA GLU A 99 -0.40 17.23 2.12
C GLU A 99 -0.02 17.38 3.60
N SER A 100 1.25 17.70 3.84
CA SER A 100 1.79 17.91 5.17
C SER A 100 1.65 19.38 5.61
N PRO A 101 1.42 19.65 6.91
CA PRO A 101 1.48 21.00 7.47
C PRO A 101 2.80 21.74 7.20
N LYS A 102 3.89 20.98 6.95
CA LYS A 102 5.20 21.54 6.60
C LYS A 102 5.36 21.94 5.13
N GLY A 103 4.31 21.79 4.31
CA GLY A 103 4.30 22.20 2.90
C GLY A 103 4.88 21.18 1.91
N GLY A 104 5.16 19.95 2.36
CA GLY A 104 5.54 18.82 1.52
C GLY A 104 4.42 17.80 1.36
N LEU A 105 4.72 16.69 0.69
CA LEU A 105 3.81 15.56 0.50
C LEU A 105 4.39 14.32 1.18
N HIS A 106 3.56 13.58 1.91
CA HIS A 106 3.83 12.17 2.16
C HIS A 106 3.37 11.35 0.97
N CYS A 107 4.22 10.45 0.49
CA CYS A 107 3.96 9.61 -0.67
C CYS A 107 4.06 8.13 -0.27
N LEU A 108 3.02 7.36 -0.60
CA LEU A 108 2.98 5.91 -0.45
C LEU A 108 2.71 5.28 -1.83
N TYR A 109 3.68 4.49 -2.30
CA TYR A 109 3.60 3.73 -3.53
C TYR A 109 3.25 2.28 -3.22
N PHE A 110 2.24 1.76 -3.89
CA PHE A 110 1.79 0.39 -3.70
C PHE A 110 1.23 -0.22 -4.98
N GLN A 111 1.32 -1.53 -5.11
CA GLN A 111 0.78 -2.31 -6.22
C GLN A 111 -0.45 -3.07 -5.77
N LYS A 112 -1.54 -2.95 -6.53
CA LYS A 112 -2.70 -3.85 -6.43
C LYS A 112 -2.53 -4.96 -7.45
N HIS A 113 -2.41 -6.19 -6.99
CA HIS A 113 -2.25 -7.37 -7.85
C HIS A 113 -3.60 -7.93 -8.29
N VAL A 114 -3.59 -8.87 -9.24
CA VAL A 114 -4.78 -9.69 -9.55
C VAL A 114 -5.15 -10.61 -8.39
N GLU A 115 -6.40 -11.06 -8.36
CA GLU A 115 -6.83 -12.13 -7.47
C GLU A 115 -6.00 -13.40 -7.71
N GLY A 116 -5.60 -14.07 -6.63
CA GLY A 116 -4.79 -15.29 -6.69
C GLY A 116 -3.28 -15.06 -6.83
N PHE A 117 -2.81 -13.80 -6.90
CA PHE A 117 -1.37 -13.51 -6.86
C PHE A 117 -0.75 -13.95 -5.53
N ILE A 118 0.35 -14.70 -5.59
CA ILE A 118 1.12 -15.17 -4.44
C ILE A 118 2.47 -14.43 -4.43
N PRO A 119 2.73 -13.58 -3.41
CA PRO A 119 4.03 -12.94 -3.22
C PRO A 119 5.17 -13.94 -3.19
N GLU A 120 6.34 -13.57 -3.70
CA GLU A 120 7.49 -14.48 -3.77
C GLU A 120 7.94 -15.01 -2.41
N ASN A 121 7.90 -14.17 -1.38
CA ASN A 121 8.23 -14.57 -0.01
C ASN A 121 7.24 -15.56 0.61
N LEU A 122 6.08 -15.78 -0.04
CA LEU A 122 5.06 -16.74 0.35
C LEU A 122 4.93 -17.90 -0.65
N LYS A 123 5.69 -17.88 -1.75
CA LYS A 123 5.74 -19.03 -2.67
C LYS A 123 6.31 -20.23 -1.91
N PRO A 124 5.66 -21.41 -1.97
CA PRO A 124 6.24 -22.63 -1.42
C PRO A 124 7.64 -22.86 -2.02
N ALA A 125 8.59 -23.29 -1.20
CA ALA A 125 9.88 -23.72 -1.71
C ALA A 125 9.66 -24.84 -2.75
N GLU A 126 10.34 -24.77 -3.89
CA GLU A 126 10.30 -25.85 -4.86
C GLU A 126 10.76 -27.14 -4.17
N PRO A 127 10.06 -28.27 -4.39
CA PRO A 127 10.51 -29.54 -3.86
C PRO A 127 11.91 -29.83 -4.42
N PRO A 128 12.82 -30.44 -3.63
CA PRO A 128 14.15 -30.78 -4.11
C PRO A 128 14.02 -31.64 -5.37
N SER A 129 14.75 -31.26 -6.42
CA SER A 129 14.87 -32.02 -7.66
C SER A 129 15.21 -33.47 -7.31
N THR A 130 14.33 -34.42 -7.66
CA THR A 130 14.68 -35.84 -7.68
C THR A 130 15.65 -36.04 -8.83
N ASP A 131 16.94 -35.86 -8.55
CA ASP A 131 18.00 -36.28 -9.44
C ASP A 131 17.96 -37.82 -9.49
N ASP A 132 17.37 -38.36 -10.56
CA ASP A 132 17.10 -39.78 -10.80
C ASP A 132 18.40 -40.56 -11.15
N THR A 133 19.57 -40.06 -10.75
CA THR A 133 20.88 -40.64 -11.08
C THR A 133 21.26 -41.89 -10.25
N MET A 134 20.40 -42.35 -9.34
CA MET A 134 20.64 -43.56 -8.52
C MET A 134 19.98 -44.84 -9.07
N ARG A 135 19.50 -44.85 -10.32
CA ARG A 135 18.84 -46.02 -10.93
C ARG A 135 19.75 -47.00 -11.69
N GLU A 136 21.06 -46.74 -11.81
CA GLU A 136 21.99 -47.60 -12.58
C GLU A 136 23.06 -48.35 -11.74
N MET A 137 22.84 -48.62 -10.44
CA MET A 137 23.82 -49.37 -9.62
C MET A 137 23.34 -50.73 -9.09
N PHE A 138 22.22 -51.26 -9.58
CA PHE A 138 21.77 -52.61 -9.22
C PHE A 138 21.48 -53.44 -10.48
N TRP A 139 22.54 -54.00 -11.05
CA TRP A 139 22.52 -55.20 -11.90
C TRP A 139 23.62 -56.15 -11.44
#